data_AF-A0A930VFE4-F1
#
_entry.id   AF-A0A930VFE4-F1
#
_cell.length_a   1.000
_cell.length_b   1.000
_cell.length_c   1.000
_cell.angle_alpha   90.00
_cell.angle_beta   90.00
_cell.angle_gamma   90.00
#
_symmetry.space_group_name_H-M   'P 1'
#
loop_
_entity.id
_entity.type
_entity.pdbx_description
1 polymer ?
#
loop_
_entity_poly.entity_id
_entity_poly.type
_entity_poly.pdbx_seq_one_letter_code
_entity_poly.pdbx_strand_id
1 'polypeptide(L)'
;MRRYQPTTLPDLAAGVVPDDDAVSAESESEEDEYAALMTAADLSAERLPGLPDGQRRRVVVVFDVGGSQMLAVHADTGDDASPEDDLAWYATQELDSLLDGIV
;
A
#
# COMPACT_ATOMS: atom_id res chain seq x y z
N MET A 1 14.62 8.13 3.86
CA MET A 1 13.37 8.60 3.22
C MET A 1 12.71 7.46 2.44
N ARG A 2 11.39 7.38 2.45
CA ARG A 2 10.58 6.26 1.92
C ARG A 2 9.65 6.73 0.79
N ARG A 3 9.29 5.82 -0.11
CA ARG A 3 8.28 6.02 -1.16
C ARG A 3 7.10 5.07 -0.93
N TYR A 4 5.90 5.59 -1.08
CA TYR A 4 4.64 4.92 -0.84
C TYR A 4 3.93 4.76 -2.18
N GLN A 5 4.04 3.57 -2.76
CA GLN A 5 3.42 3.26 -4.05
C GLN A 5 1.97 2.82 -3.82
N PRO A 6 0.97 3.62 -4.23
CA PRO A 6 -0.39 3.12 -4.32
C PRO A 6 -0.42 1.91 -5.24
N THR A 7 -1.22 0.90 -4.93
CA THR A 7 -1.42 -0.30 -5.76
C THR A 7 -2.74 -1.01 -5.41
N THR A 8 -2.95 -2.20 -5.94
CA THR A 8 -4.07 -3.11 -5.62
C THR A 8 -3.54 -4.51 -5.27
N LEU A 9 -4.37 -5.38 -4.68
CA LEU A 9 -3.98 -6.78 -4.44
C LEU A 9 -3.60 -7.52 -5.74
N PRO A 10 -4.35 -7.40 -6.86
CA PRO A 10 -3.96 -7.99 -8.15
C PRO A 10 -2.61 -7.50 -8.67
N ASP A 11 -2.34 -6.20 -8.59
CA ASP A 11 -1.08 -5.62 -9.07
C ASP A 11 0.08 -6.03 -8.16
N LEU A 12 -0.12 -6.07 -6.85
CA LEU A 12 0.85 -6.60 -5.89
C LEU A 12 1.23 -8.04 -6.22
N ALA A 13 0.25 -8.90 -6.52
CA ALA A 13 0.47 -10.28 -6.93
C ALA A 13 1.22 -10.39 -8.29
N ALA A 14 1.00 -9.44 -9.20
CA ALA A 14 1.71 -9.36 -10.48
C ALA A 14 3.14 -8.81 -10.36
N GLY A 15 3.45 -8.16 -9.23
CA GLY A 15 4.71 -7.49 -8.96
C GLY A 15 4.61 -5.98 -9.19
N VAL A 16 4.97 -5.22 -8.15
CA VAL A 16 4.90 -3.75 -8.14
C VAL A 16 6.31 -3.16 -8.09
N VAL A 17 6.51 -2.07 -8.81
CA VAL A 17 7.68 -1.21 -8.74
C VAL A 17 7.25 0.24 -8.53
N PRO A 18 8.08 1.11 -7.94
CA PRO A 18 7.76 2.53 -7.83
C PRO A 18 7.62 3.18 -9.22
N ASP A 19 6.57 3.98 -9.40
CA ASP A 19 6.33 4.81 -10.58
C ASP A 19 6.09 6.29 -10.19
N ASP A 20 5.56 7.08 -11.12
CA ASP A 20 5.30 8.52 -10.92
C ASP A 20 4.16 8.80 -9.92
N ASP A 21 3.31 7.81 -9.61
CA ASP A 21 2.25 7.93 -8.60
C ASP A 21 2.78 7.64 -7.17
N ALA A 22 4.05 7.25 -7.03
CA ALA A 22 4.67 7.02 -5.72
C ALA A 22 4.75 8.32 -4.91
N VAL A 23 4.13 8.32 -3.73
CA VAL A 23 4.16 9.45 -2.81
C VAL A 23 5.43 9.39 -1.97
N SER A 24 6.17 10.50 -1.87
CA SER A 24 7.36 10.58 -1.02
C SER A 24 7.04 11.35 0.26
N ALA A 25 7.52 10.87 1.40
CA ALA A 25 7.46 11.63 2.64
C ALA A 25 8.35 12.87 2.56
N GLU A 26 7.89 14.00 3.10
CA GLU A 26 8.63 15.27 3.09
C GLU A 26 9.88 15.23 3.98
N SER A 27 9.86 14.39 5.04
CA SER A 27 11.01 14.12 5.89
C SER A 27 10.97 12.68 6.43
N GLU A 28 11.85 12.35 7.38
CA GLU A 28 11.88 11.07 8.10
C GLU A 28 11.10 11.13 9.42
N SER A 29 10.28 12.17 9.61
CA SER A 29 9.37 12.26 10.76
C SER A 29 8.21 11.27 10.62
N GLU A 30 7.71 10.76 11.74
CA GLU A 30 6.55 9.86 11.74
C GLU A 30 5.30 10.51 11.13
N GLU A 31 5.11 11.82 11.35
CA GLU A 31 3.98 12.59 10.84
C GLU A 31 4.00 12.71 9.31
N ASP A 32 5.17 13.02 8.74
CA ASP A 32 5.30 13.15 7.27
C ASP A 32 5.20 11.78 6.58
N GLU A 33 5.70 10.72 7.22
CA GLU A 33 5.55 9.36 6.73
C GLU A 33 4.10 8.89 6.76
N TYR A 34 3.37 9.20 7.84
CA TYR A 34 1.95 8.91 7.95
C TYR A 34 1.15 9.70 6.91
N ALA A 35 1.44 10.99 6.70
CA ALA A 35 0.77 11.81 5.69
C ALA A 35 0.99 11.25 4.26
N ALA A 36 2.21 10.82 3.93
CA ALA A 36 2.51 10.19 2.65
C ALA A 36 1.81 8.84 2.48
N LEU A 37 1.77 8.01 3.55
CA LEU A 37 1.04 6.75 3.57
C LEU A 37 -0.46 6.96 3.29
N MET A 38 -1.10 7.88 4.01
CA MET A 38 -2.54 8.12 3.86
C MET A 38 -2.87 8.71 2.48
N THR A 39 -2.01 9.59 1.95
CA THR A 39 -2.16 10.09 0.57
C THR A 39 -2.06 8.94 -0.45
N ALA A 40 -1.11 8.03 -0.30
CA ALA A 40 -1.01 6.85 -1.17
C ALA A 40 -2.19 5.89 -0.97
N ALA A 41 -2.77 5.79 0.23
CA ALA A 41 -3.96 4.99 0.47
C ALA A 41 -5.17 5.55 -0.28
N ASP A 42 -5.37 6.87 -0.29
CA ASP A 42 -6.43 7.52 -1.08
C ASP A 42 -6.25 7.25 -2.59
N LEU A 43 -5.03 7.35 -3.11
CA LEU A 43 -4.73 7.02 -4.51
C LEU A 43 -4.94 5.53 -4.83
N SER A 44 -4.70 4.64 -3.87
CA SER A 44 -5.03 3.23 -4.02
C SER A 44 -6.54 3.01 -4.07
N ALA A 45 -7.31 3.74 -3.26
CA ALA A 45 -8.78 3.66 -3.23
C ALA A 45 -9.41 3.97 -4.60
N GLU A 46 -8.84 4.93 -5.33
CA GLU A 46 -9.29 5.30 -6.69
C GLU A 46 -9.16 4.15 -7.70
N ARG A 47 -8.36 3.13 -7.40
CA ARG A 47 -8.10 1.97 -8.28
C ARG A 47 -8.96 0.75 -7.96
N LEU A 48 -9.69 0.76 -6.85
CA LEU A 48 -10.55 -0.34 -6.42
C LEU A 48 -11.83 -0.52 -7.26
N PRO A 49 -12.46 0.53 -7.82
CA PRO A 49 -13.69 0.37 -8.59
C PRO A 49 -13.54 -0.62 -9.75
N GLY A 50 -14.40 -1.63 -9.78
CA GLY A 50 -14.40 -2.67 -10.81
C GLY A 50 -13.61 -3.94 -10.45
N LEU A 51 -12.89 -3.94 -9.32
CA LEU A 51 -12.28 -5.15 -8.77
C LEU A 51 -13.35 -6.05 -8.10
N PRO A 52 -13.16 -7.39 -8.14
CA PRO A 52 -14.07 -8.33 -7.51
C PRO A 52 -14.03 -8.23 -5.99
N ASP A 53 -15.07 -8.75 -5.33
CA ASP A 53 -15.08 -8.93 -3.88
C ASP A 53 -13.87 -9.74 -3.42
N GLY A 54 -13.31 -9.37 -2.26
CA GLY A 54 -12.07 -9.88 -1.69
C GLY A 54 -10.80 -9.19 -2.23
N GLN A 55 -10.93 -8.26 -3.17
CA GLN A 55 -9.80 -7.54 -3.78
C GLN A 55 -9.92 -6.01 -3.67
N ARG A 56 -10.98 -5.49 -3.02
CA ARG A 56 -11.24 -4.05 -2.86
C ARG A 56 -10.68 -3.50 -1.56
N ARG A 57 -9.42 -3.82 -1.28
CA ARG A 57 -8.66 -3.29 -0.15
C ARG A 57 -7.68 -2.25 -0.68
N ARG A 58 -7.52 -1.10 -0.01
CA ARG A 58 -6.40 -0.20 -0.30
C ARG A 58 -5.11 -0.96 -0.02
N VAL A 59 -4.13 -0.82 -0.90
CA VAL A 59 -2.80 -1.42 -0.76
C VAL A 59 -1.76 -0.37 -1.11
N VAL A 60 -0.79 -0.19 -0.21
CA VAL A 60 0.33 0.73 -0.38
C VAL A 60 1.63 -0.04 -0.13
N VAL A 61 2.52 -0.03 -1.11
CA VAL A 61 3.84 -0.67 -0.99
C VAL A 61 4.87 0.38 -0.57
N VAL A 62 5.64 0.07 0.46
CA VAL A 62 6.72 0.95 0.94
C VAL A 62 8.02 0.53 0.28
N PHE A 63 8.68 1.48 -0.38
CA PHE A 63 9.99 1.31 -1.00
C PHE A 63 11.03 2.25 -0.39
N ASP A 64 12.29 1.88 -0.48
CA ASP A 64 13.40 2.80 -0.20
C ASP A 64 13.52 3.87 -1.31
N VAL A 65 13.87 5.11 -0.96
CA VAL A 65 14.09 6.21 -1.93
C VAL A 65 15.31 5.93 -2.81
N GLY A 66 16.28 5.14 -2.33
CA GLY A 66 17.49 4.78 -3.06
C GLY A 66 17.36 3.65 -4.09
N GLY A 67 16.21 2.97 -4.17
CA GLY A 67 16.06 1.80 -5.03
C GLY A 67 14.62 1.31 -5.21
N SER A 68 14.48 0.14 -5.81
CA SER A 68 13.22 -0.58 -5.98
C SER A 68 13.01 -1.67 -4.92
N GLN A 69 13.75 -1.60 -3.81
CA GLN A 69 13.61 -2.56 -2.72
C GLN A 69 12.34 -2.28 -1.93
N MET A 70 11.44 -3.27 -1.93
CA MET A 70 10.27 -3.29 -1.08
C MET A 70 10.67 -3.48 0.38
N LEU A 71 10.09 -2.67 1.27
CA LEU A 71 10.34 -2.69 2.71
C LEU A 71 9.16 -3.27 3.49
N ALA A 72 7.94 -2.93 3.07
CA ALA A 72 6.69 -3.37 3.71
C ALA A 72 5.50 -3.14 2.79
N VAL A 73 4.34 -3.66 3.18
CA VAL A 73 3.04 -3.36 2.58
C VAL A 73 2.07 -2.91 3.67
N HIS A 74 1.34 -1.85 3.39
CA HIS A 74 0.16 -1.46 4.14
C HIS A 74 -1.08 -1.87 3.37
N ALA A 75 -2.06 -2.48 4.03
CA ALA A 75 -3.33 -2.80 3.39
C ALA A 75 -4.51 -2.68 4.38
N ASP A 76 -5.70 -2.39 3.84
CA ASP A 76 -6.92 -2.56 4.63
C ASP A 76 -7.08 -4.04 5.03
N THR A 77 -7.67 -4.30 6.20
CA THR A 77 -7.92 -5.66 6.70
C THR A 77 -9.14 -6.32 6.08
N GLY A 78 -9.97 -5.55 5.38
CA GLY A 78 -11.17 -6.00 4.71
C GLY A 78 -11.53 -5.12 3.53
N ASP A 79 -12.40 -5.63 2.68
CA ASP A 79 -12.91 -4.87 1.54
C ASP A 79 -13.76 -3.68 2.01
N ASP A 80 -13.72 -2.61 1.21
CA ASP A 80 -14.58 -1.44 1.38
C ASP A 80 -14.46 -0.82 2.80
N ALA A 81 -13.27 -0.91 3.41
CA ALA A 81 -12.94 -0.29 4.69
C ALA A 81 -13.11 1.24 4.64
N SER A 82 -13.29 1.88 5.80
CA SER A 82 -13.45 3.33 5.83
C SER A 82 -12.16 4.00 5.36
N PRO A 83 -12.22 5.09 4.57
CA PRO A 83 -11.02 5.83 4.20
C PRO A 83 -10.28 6.40 5.42
N GLU A 84 -11.00 6.61 6.52
CA GLU A 84 -10.45 7.11 7.79
C GLU A 84 -9.78 6.01 8.63
N ASP A 85 -9.94 4.74 8.28
CA ASP A 85 -9.34 3.62 9.01
C ASP A 85 -7.83 3.52 8.70
N ASP A 86 -7.06 3.19 9.73
CA ASP A 86 -5.64 2.86 9.60
C ASP A 86 -5.44 1.55 8.82
N LEU A 87 -4.41 1.52 7.98
CA LEU A 87 -4.01 0.30 7.26
C LEU A 87 -3.15 -0.59 8.15
N ALA A 88 -3.39 -1.89 8.10
CA ALA A 88 -2.52 -2.88 8.74
C ALA A 88 -1.15 -2.92 8.06
N TRP A 89 -0.10 -3.19 8.84
CA TRP A 89 1.28 -3.29 8.36
C TRP A 89 1.67 -4.76 8.19
N TYR A 90 2.22 -5.09 7.02
CA TYR A 90 2.69 -6.42 6.65
C TYR A 90 4.15 -6.34 6.23
N ALA A 91 4.97 -7.21 6.82
CA ALA A 91 6.34 -7.36 6.39
C ALA A 91 6.43 -8.14 5.07
N THR A 92 7.58 -8.06 4.38
CA THR A 92 7.78 -8.73 3.09
C THR A 92 7.63 -10.26 3.14
N GLN A 93 7.91 -10.89 4.29
CA GLN A 93 7.67 -12.33 4.48
C GLN A 93 6.20 -12.72 4.70
N GLU A 94 5.30 -11.75 4.89
CA GLU A 94 3.87 -11.99 5.11
C GLU A 94 3.03 -11.80 3.84
N LEU A 95 3.67 -11.43 2.72
CA LEU A 95 2.97 -11.10 1.48
C LEU A 95 2.20 -12.29 0.90
N ASP A 96 2.75 -13.50 0.94
CA ASP A 96 2.02 -14.69 0.47
C ASP A 96 0.73 -14.90 1.29
N SER A 97 0.82 -14.75 2.62
CA SER A 97 -0.36 -14.84 3.49
C SER A 97 -1.39 -13.75 3.22
N LEU A 98 -0.94 -12.52 2.94
CA LEU A 98 -1.81 -11.39 2.58
C LEU A 98 -2.53 -11.65 1.25
N LEU A 99 -1.80 -12.11 0.23
CA LEU A 99 -2.36 -12.41 -1.10
C LEU A 99 -3.31 -13.61 -1.07
N ASP A 100 -3.06 -14.59 -0.20
CA ASP A 100 -3.95 -15.72 0.04
C ASP A 100 -5.16 -15.37 0.94
N GLY A 101 -5.19 -14.17 1.53
CA GLY A 101 -6.28 -13.70 2.39
C GLY A 101 -6.34 -14.41 3.75
N ILE A 102 -5.20 -14.88 4.25
CA ILE A 102 -5.08 -15.62 5.53
C ILE A 102 -4.93 -14.67 6.72
N VAL A 103 -4.53 -13.42 6.46
CA VAL A 103 -4.28 -12.35 7.43
C VAL A 103 -5.16 -11.13 7.19
#